data_AF-A0A957E111-F1
#
_entry.id   AF-A0A957E111-F1
#
_cell.length_a   1.000
_cell.length_b   1.000
_cell.length_c   1.000
_cell.angle_alpha   90.00
_cell.angle_beta   90.00
_cell.angle_gamma   90.00
#
_symmetry.space_group_name_H-M   'P 1'
#
loop_
_entity.id
_entity.type
_entity.pdbx_description
1 polymer ?
#
loop_
_entity_poly.entity_id
_entity_poly.type
_entity_poly.pdbx_seq_one_letter_code
_entity_poly.pdbx_strand_id
1 'polypeptide(L)'
;MKMKKWLTLLSIIMVFAMLLVACGGGEEAAPAEEAAPTEEAAPAEETSTEEMPAEETAAEETMSEDTMADSDFPVLPGGFLEQALNGDFEGTVVTVDGPFADSDVVRFDKSMTAFEEATG
;
A
#
# COMPACT_ATOMS: atom_id res chain seq x y z
N MET A 1 -16.54 -8.89 -48.45
CA MET A 1 -16.65 -9.17 -46.98
C MET A 1 -15.54 -10.06 -46.39
N LYS A 2 -15.02 -11.10 -47.08
CA LYS A 2 -13.97 -11.98 -46.52
C LYS A 2 -12.73 -11.21 -46.02
N MET A 3 -12.19 -10.26 -46.79
CA MET A 3 -11.03 -9.44 -46.39
C MET A 3 -11.26 -8.66 -45.09
N LYS A 4 -12.45 -8.09 -44.86
CA LYS A 4 -12.72 -7.29 -43.65
C LYS A 4 -12.84 -8.19 -42.41
N LYS A 5 -13.46 -9.36 -42.54
CA LYS A 5 -13.48 -10.39 -41.47
C LYS A 5 -12.08 -10.95 -41.18
N TRP A 6 -11.25 -11.10 -42.21
CA TRP A 6 -9.86 -11.56 -42.07
C TRP A 6 -8.97 -10.51 -41.40
N LEU A 7 -9.12 -9.22 -41.75
CA LEU A 7 -8.45 -8.10 -41.06
C LEU A 7 -8.87 -7.99 -39.58
N THR A 8 -10.16 -8.14 -39.26
CA THR A 8 -10.62 -8.18 -37.87
C THR A 8 -10.05 -9.38 -37.11
N LEU A 9 -9.96 -10.55 -37.75
CA LEU A 9 -9.37 -11.75 -37.14
C LEU A 9 -7.85 -11.61 -36.92
N LEU A 10 -7.13 -10.97 -37.85
CA LEU A 10 -5.70 -10.65 -37.71
C LEU A 10 -5.47 -9.64 -36.56
N SER A 11 -6.31 -8.61 -36.47
CA SER A 11 -6.25 -7.63 -35.37
C SER A 11 -6.50 -8.29 -33.99
N ILE A 12 -7.43 -9.24 -33.90
CA ILE A 12 -7.69 -9.98 -32.65
C ILE A 12 -6.50 -10.87 -32.28
N ILE A 13 -5.90 -11.58 -33.25
CA ILE A 13 -4.70 -12.40 -33.04
C ILE A 13 -3.52 -11.55 -32.54
N MET A 14 -3.33 -10.34 -33.07
CA MET A 14 -2.24 -9.45 -32.65
C MET A 14 -2.42 -8.97 -31.19
N VAL A 15 -3.64 -8.64 -30.78
CA VAL A 15 -3.94 -8.29 -29.37
C VAL A 15 -3.77 -9.51 -28.46
N PHE A 16 -4.17 -10.70 -28.90
CA PHE A 16 -4.01 -11.94 -28.14
C PHE A 16 -2.53 -12.32 -27.95
N ALA A 17 -1.67 -12.05 -28.94
CA ALA A 17 -0.21 -12.25 -28.81
C ALA A 17 0.43 -11.34 -27.75
N MET A 18 -0.03 -10.08 -27.62
CA MET A 18 0.42 -9.19 -26.54
C MET A 18 0.00 -9.68 -25.15
N LEU A 19 -1.20 -10.27 -25.03
CA LEU A 19 -1.67 -10.86 -23.77
C LEU A 19 -0.87 -12.12 -23.37
N LEU A 20 -0.38 -12.89 -24.35
CA LEU A 20 0.48 -14.06 -24.09
C LEU A 20 1.88 -13.66 -23.60
N VAL A 21 2.47 -12.58 -24.13
CA VAL A 21 3.78 -12.06 -23.67
C VAL A 21 3.72 -11.57 -22.20
N ALA A 22 2.59 -11.05 -21.76
CA ALA A 22 2.42 -10.57 -20.38
C ALA A 22 2.29 -11.70 -19.32
N CYS A 23 2.11 -12.95 -19.75
CA CYS A 23 1.90 -14.10 -18.85
C CYS A 23 2.82 -15.30 -19.15
N GLY A 24 3.46 -15.33 -20.32
CA GLY A 24 4.48 -16.30 -20.71
C GLY A 24 5.88 -15.72 -20.57
N GLY A 25 6.44 -15.79 -19.36
CA GLY A 25 7.78 -15.29 -19.06
C GLY A 25 8.85 -15.90 -19.98
N GLY A 26 9.57 -15.04 -20.71
CA GLY A 26 10.77 -15.44 -21.43
C GLY A 26 11.92 -15.60 -20.46
N GLU A 27 12.35 -16.85 -20.25
CA GLU A 27 13.56 -17.16 -19.48
C GLU A 27 14.79 -16.83 -20.33
N GLU A 28 15.27 -15.58 -20.25
CA GLU A 28 16.55 -15.17 -20.83
C GLU A 28 17.68 -15.54 -19.87
N ALA A 29 18.18 -16.77 -20.03
CA ALA A 29 19.36 -17.25 -19.32
C ALA A 29 20.63 -16.54 -19.83
N ALA A 30 20.95 -15.39 -19.23
CA ALA A 30 22.27 -14.77 -19.36
C ALA A 30 23.30 -15.53 -18.49
N PRO A 31 24.53 -15.78 -18.99
CA PRO A 31 25.52 -16.60 -18.29
C PRO A 31 26.20 -15.83 -17.16
N ALA A 32 26.31 -16.46 -15.99
CA ALA A 32 27.05 -15.97 -14.84
C ALA A 32 27.86 -17.11 -14.17
N GLU A 33 28.86 -17.62 -14.88
CA GLU A 33 30.11 -18.15 -14.31
C GLU A 33 31.19 -17.06 -14.53
N GLU A 34 32.21 -16.85 -13.68
CA GLU A 34 32.77 -17.70 -12.63
C GLU A 34 33.49 -16.83 -11.56
N ALA A 35 34.04 -17.49 -10.52
CA ALA A 35 35.07 -17.02 -9.57
C ALA A 35 34.63 -16.15 -8.36
N ALA A 36 34.35 -16.85 -7.27
CA ALA A 36 34.60 -16.45 -5.87
C ALA A 36 36.13 -16.32 -5.60
N PRO A 37 36.67 -15.97 -4.39
CA PRO A 37 36.37 -16.64 -3.10
C PRO A 37 36.51 -15.78 -1.80
N THR A 38 36.17 -16.38 -0.63
CA THR A 38 36.65 -16.09 0.78
C THR A 38 36.64 -14.62 1.28
N GLU A 39 36.23 -14.22 2.49
CA GLU A 39 36.19 -14.76 3.87
C GLU A 39 35.31 -13.77 4.69
N GLU A 40 34.78 -13.99 5.91
CA GLU A 40 34.86 -15.05 6.94
C GLU A 40 33.55 -15.02 7.80
N ALA A 41 33.56 -15.58 9.02
CA ALA A 41 32.73 -15.29 10.20
C ALA A 41 31.17 -15.32 10.12
N ALA A 42 30.59 -16.41 10.64
CA ALA A 42 29.36 -16.33 11.44
C ALA A 42 29.66 -15.66 12.80
N PRO A 43 28.67 -15.04 13.45
CA PRO A 43 27.98 -15.77 14.52
C PRO A 43 26.46 -15.92 14.31
N ALA A 44 25.88 -16.81 15.13
CA ALA A 44 24.44 -17.00 15.27
C ALA A 44 23.85 -16.06 16.36
N GLU A 45 22.51 -16.10 16.46
CA GLU A 45 21.67 -15.38 17.44
C GLU A 45 21.50 -13.86 17.13
N GLU A 46 20.33 -13.25 17.27
CA GLU A 46 19.16 -13.64 18.06
C GLU A 46 17.83 -13.75 17.29
N THR A 47 16.93 -14.57 17.84
CA THR A 47 15.49 -14.55 17.57
C THR A 47 14.83 -13.36 18.27
N SER A 48 14.46 -12.30 17.56
CA SER A 48 13.44 -11.37 18.07
C SER A 48 12.04 -11.91 17.77
N THR A 49 11.51 -12.68 18.72
CA THR A 49 10.07 -12.94 18.83
C THR A 49 9.47 -11.83 19.66
N GLU A 50 9.19 -10.69 19.05
CA GLU A 50 8.49 -9.60 19.74
C GLU A 50 6.99 -9.89 19.72
N GLU A 51 6.53 -10.67 20.72
CA GLU A 51 5.12 -10.73 21.10
C GLU A 51 4.69 -9.33 21.54
N MET A 52 4.13 -8.53 20.64
CA MET A 52 3.27 -7.43 21.04
C MET A 52 2.01 -8.02 21.68
N PRO A 53 1.69 -7.70 22.95
CA PRO A 53 0.44 -8.13 23.55
C PRO A 53 -0.73 -7.56 22.77
N ALA A 54 -1.57 -8.44 22.23
CA ALA A 54 -2.91 -8.06 21.81
C ALA A 54 -3.74 -7.80 23.09
N GLU A 55 -3.68 -6.57 23.62
CA GLU A 55 -4.63 -6.12 24.63
C GLU A 55 -6.02 -5.98 23.99
N GLU A 56 -6.79 -7.07 24.05
CA GLU A 56 -8.23 -6.96 24.18
C GLU A 56 -8.55 -6.14 25.44
N THR A 57 -8.84 -4.85 25.27
CA THR A 57 -9.72 -4.13 26.19
C THR A 57 -11.00 -3.79 25.46
N ALA A 58 -12.03 -4.58 25.73
CA ALA A 58 -13.40 -4.24 25.38
C ALA A 58 -13.82 -2.98 26.15
N ALA A 59 -14.05 -1.89 25.41
CA ALA A 59 -14.84 -0.76 25.86
C ALA A 59 -16.17 -0.76 25.08
N GLU A 60 -17.06 -1.69 25.45
CA GLU A 60 -18.50 -1.45 25.26
C GLU A 60 -18.93 -0.22 26.09
N GLU A 61 -20.04 0.40 25.71
CA GLU A 61 -20.68 1.53 26.41
C GLU A 61 -19.93 2.88 26.36
N THR A 62 -19.92 3.52 25.20
CA THR A 62 -20.44 4.91 25.08
C THR A 62 -20.77 5.26 23.62
N MET A 63 -22.04 5.14 23.25
CA MET A 63 -22.58 5.77 22.04
C MET A 63 -22.71 7.28 22.29
N SER A 64 -21.61 8.02 22.13
CA SER A 64 -21.65 9.48 22.00
C SER A 64 -22.10 9.84 20.59
N GLU A 65 -23.41 9.94 20.37
CA GLU A 65 -24.02 10.40 19.10
C GLU A 65 -23.75 11.90 18.77
N ASP A 66 -22.80 12.56 19.45
CA ASP A 66 -22.66 14.03 19.46
C ASP A 66 -21.21 14.53 19.22
N THR A 67 -20.27 13.67 18.76
CA THR A 67 -18.90 14.07 18.40
C THR A 67 -18.64 14.07 16.89
N MET A 68 -18.79 15.25 16.28
CA MET A 68 -18.21 15.68 14.98
C MET A 68 -18.65 14.95 13.69
N ALA A 69 -19.97 14.83 13.51
CA ALA A 69 -20.60 14.42 12.25
C ALA A 69 -20.52 15.45 11.08
N ASP A 70 -19.58 16.39 11.12
CA ASP A 70 -19.29 17.37 10.04
C ASP A 70 -18.00 17.01 9.25
N SER A 71 -17.45 15.82 9.51
CA SER A 71 -16.27 15.28 8.83
C SER A 71 -16.69 14.42 7.64
N ASP A 72 -16.15 14.65 6.43
CA ASP A 72 -16.41 13.82 5.22
C ASP A 72 -15.85 12.38 5.31
N PHE A 73 -15.32 11.99 6.47
CA PHE A 73 -14.71 10.69 6.74
C PHE A 73 -15.66 9.78 7.53
N PRO A 74 -15.75 8.48 7.20
CA PRO A 74 -16.43 7.50 8.05
C PRO A 74 -15.58 7.23 9.31
N VAL A 75 -15.82 7.99 10.38
CA VAL A 75 -15.13 7.83 11.67
C VAL A 75 -15.64 6.56 12.36
N LEU A 76 -14.71 5.71 12.82
CA LEU A 76 -15.00 4.58 13.69
C LEU A 76 -14.79 5.01 15.15
N PRO A 77 -15.77 4.79 16.05
CA PRO A 77 -15.66 5.22 17.45
C PRO A 77 -14.52 4.48 18.17
N GLY A 78 -13.80 5.20 19.04
CA GLY A 78 -12.61 4.72 19.74
C GLY A 78 -11.35 4.61 18.86
N GLY A 79 -11.43 4.94 17.56
CA GLY A 79 -10.32 4.84 16.62
C GLY A 79 -9.36 6.04 16.66
N PHE A 80 -8.15 5.86 16.13
CA PHE A 80 -7.15 6.93 16.01
C PHE A 80 -7.62 8.14 15.20
N LEU A 81 -8.55 7.96 14.25
CA LEU A 81 -9.11 9.08 13.50
C LEU A 81 -9.98 10.00 14.37
N GLU A 82 -10.74 9.45 15.32
CA GLU A 82 -11.52 10.24 16.28
C GLU A 82 -10.59 11.04 17.21
N GLN A 83 -9.55 10.39 17.73
CA GLN A 83 -8.51 11.04 18.55
C GLN A 83 -7.79 12.17 17.79
N ALA A 84 -7.49 11.95 16.51
CA ALA A 84 -6.88 12.95 15.64
C ALA A 84 -7.79 14.17 15.39
N LEU A 85 -9.09 13.94 15.15
CA LEU A 85 -10.08 15.02 15.00
C LEU A 85 -10.35 15.77 16.31
N ASN A 86 -10.13 15.14 17.46
CA ASN A 86 -10.19 15.77 18.78
C ASN A 86 -8.92 16.58 19.14
N GLY A 87 -7.86 16.51 18.32
CA GLY A 87 -6.59 17.21 18.55
C GLY A 87 -5.61 16.46 19.47
N ASP A 88 -5.85 15.20 19.83
CA ASP A 88 -5.00 14.43 20.76
C ASP A 88 -3.55 14.23 20.26
N PHE A 89 -3.32 14.46 18.96
CA PHE A 89 -2.01 14.38 18.29
C PHE A 89 -1.41 15.75 17.91
N GLU A 90 -1.95 16.87 18.39
CA GLU A 90 -1.41 18.21 18.11
C GLU A 90 0.08 18.30 18.50
N GLY A 91 0.90 18.82 17.57
CA GLY A 91 2.35 18.96 17.77
C GLY A 91 3.17 17.66 17.65
N THR A 92 2.53 16.52 17.33
CA THR A 92 3.26 15.29 16.99
C THR A 92 3.72 15.28 15.53
N VAL A 93 4.68 14.40 15.19
CA VAL A 93 5.16 14.22 13.81
C VAL A 93 5.06 12.74 13.45
N VAL A 94 4.26 12.44 12.43
CA VAL A 94 4.13 11.09 11.87
C VAL A 94 4.98 11.00 10.59
N THR A 95 5.82 9.98 10.50
CA THR A 95 6.58 9.67 9.28
C THR A 95 5.92 8.51 8.55
N VAL A 96 5.49 8.73 7.31
CA VAL A 96 4.94 7.68 6.43
C VAL A 96 6.06 7.18 5.53
N ASP A 97 6.75 6.13 5.97
CA ASP A 97 7.84 5.50 5.20
C ASP A 97 7.31 4.42 4.24
N GLY A 98 7.83 4.39 3.02
CA GLY A 98 7.45 3.42 2.01
C GLY A 98 7.90 3.80 0.59
N PRO A 99 7.78 2.88 -0.38
CA PRO A 99 8.16 3.12 -1.77
C PRO A 99 7.12 3.98 -2.50
N PHE A 100 7.11 5.29 -2.22
CA PHE A 100 6.29 6.26 -2.95
C PHE A 100 6.85 6.51 -4.36
N ALA A 101 6.04 6.32 -5.40
CA ALA A 101 6.32 6.86 -6.72
C ALA A 101 5.66 8.25 -6.88
N ASP A 102 6.04 9.00 -7.93
CA ASP A 102 5.55 10.36 -8.20
C ASP A 102 4.00 10.48 -8.14
N SER A 103 3.30 9.44 -8.60
CA SER A 103 1.84 9.43 -8.63
C SER A 103 1.18 9.21 -7.27
N ASP A 104 1.92 8.66 -6.31
CA ASP A 104 1.41 8.29 -4.99
C ASP A 104 1.52 9.47 -4.03
N VAL A 105 2.60 10.26 -4.12
CA VAL A 105 2.73 11.57 -3.45
C VAL A 105 1.52 12.45 -3.80
N VAL A 106 1.21 12.61 -5.10
CA VAL A 106 0.07 13.41 -5.57
C VAL A 106 -1.29 12.88 -5.09
N ARG A 107 -1.42 11.60 -4.76
CA ARG A 107 -2.65 11.03 -4.17
C ARG A 107 -2.69 11.26 -2.66
N PHE A 108 -1.56 11.06 -2.00
CA PHE A 108 -1.39 11.24 -0.56
C PHE A 108 -1.68 12.68 -0.15
N ASP A 109 -1.02 13.66 -0.77
CA ASP A 109 -1.21 15.09 -0.48
C ASP A 109 -2.69 15.51 -0.62
N LYS A 110 -3.36 15.00 -1.66
CA LYS A 110 -4.80 15.25 -1.90
C LYS A 110 -5.71 14.55 -0.89
N SER A 111 -5.30 13.41 -0.36
CA SER A 111 -6.07 12.73 0.70
C SER A 111 -5.91 13.42 2.05
N MET A 112 -4.75 14.04 2.32
CA MET A 112 -4.54 14.79 3.56
C MET A 112 -5.19 16.16 3.54
N THR A 113 -5.45 16.77 2.37
CA THR A 113 -6.10 18.11 2.29
C THR A 113 -7.38 18.22 3.12
N ALA A 114 -8.31 17.26 2.99
CA ALA A 114 -9.56 17.28 3.76
C ALA A 114 -9.37 16.99 5.26
N PHE A 115 -8.27 16.33 5.63
CA PHE A 115 -7.93 16.07 7.03
C PHE A 115 -7.29 17.31 7.68
N GLU A 116 -6.37 17.98 6.97
CA GLU A 116 -5.78 19.27 7.35
C GLU A 116 -6.87 20.35 7.46
N GLU A 117 -7.80 20.44 6.51
CA GLU A 117 -8.94 21.37 6.57
C GLU A 117 -9.87 21.11 7.77
N ALA A 118 -9.96 19.86 8.25
CA ALA A 118 -10.77 19.48 9.40
C ALA A 118 -10.05 19.64 10.76
N THR A 119 -8.71 19.65 10.78
CA THR A 119 -7.90 19.63 12.02
C THR A 119 -7.15 20.94 12.31
N GLY A 120 -6.81 21.73 11.28
CA GLY A 120 -6.23 23.08 11.40
C GLY A 120 -4.69 23.15 11.35
#